data_AF-A0A4S2IW77-F1
#
_entry.id   AF-A0A4S2IW77-F1
#
_cell.length_a   1.000
_cell.length_b   1.000
_cell.length_c   1.000
_cell.angle_alpha   90.00
_cell.angle_beta   90.00
_cell.angle_gamma   90.00
#
_symmetry.space_group_name_H-M   'P 1'
#
loop_
_entity.id
_entity.type
_entity.pdbx_description
1 polymer ?
#
loop_
_entity_poly.entity_id
_entity_poly.type
_entity_poly.pdbx_seq_one_letter_code
_entity_poly.pdbx_strand_id
1 'polypeptide(L)'
;MNPNRIQRRRTKGWRAPEGAVYVGRPTRFGNPARLIHVDNGLIVQWGTNGGVVGTWPTGGAEARRFATELYASWINRPEQADTRALFRALLHGRDLTCWCPLDQPCHADVLLAIANETTP
;
A
#
# COMPACT_ATOMS: atom_id res chain seq x y z
N MET A 1 16.86 9.88 10.69
CA MET A 1 15.90 8.81 11.04
C MET A 1 15.42 8.18 9.75
N ASN A 2 15.37 6.85 9.67
CA ASN A 2 14.81 6.15 8.51
C ASN A 2 13.28 6.10 8.68
N PRO A 3 12.49 6.56 7.69
CA PRO A 3 11.04 6.47 7.73
C PRO A 3 10.54 5.02 7.87
N ASN A 4 9.52 4.81 8.68
CA ASN A 4 8.98 3.49 9.01
C ASN A 4 7.54 3.32 8.54
N ARG A 5 7.17 2.06 8.29
CA ARG A 5 5.77 1.65 8.16
C ARG A 5 5.17 1.47 9.54
N ILE A 6 3.99 2.06 9.74
CA ILE A 6 3.26 1.98 11.00
C ILE A 6 1.86 1.41 10.73
N GLN A 7 1.48 0.38 11.46
CA GLN A 7 0.11 -0.12 11.40
C GLN A 7 -0.81 0.82 12.20
N ARG A 8 -1.82 1.36 11.51
CA ARG A 8 -2.91 2.10 12.11
C ARG A 8 -3.77 1.17 12.97
N ARG A 9 -4.13 1.61 14.17
CA ARG A 9 -4.93 0.83 15.14
C ARG A 9 -6.23 1.54 15.49
N ARG A 10 -7.28 0.75 15.80
CA ARG A 10 -8.58 1.25 16.31
C ARG A 10 -8.67 1.24 17.85
N THR A 11 -7.57 0.90 18.53
CA THR A 11 -7.51 0.89 19.99
C THR A 11 -7.79 2.29 20.53
N LYS A 12 -8.68 2.39 21.54
CA LYS A 12 -9.03 3.66 22.18
C LYS A 12 -7.78 4.42 22.61
N GLY A 13 -7.73 5.72 22.31
CA GLY A 13 -6.58 6.58 22.62
C GLY A 13 -5.43 6.53 21.61
N TRP A 14 -5.42 5.61 20.65
CA TRP A 14 -4.37 5.57 19.63
C TRP A 14 -4.39 6.83 18.76
N ARG A 15 -3.20 7.36 18.47
CA ARG A 15 -2.94 8.46 17.55
C ARG A 15 -1.75 8.06 16.68
N ALA A 16 -1.75 8.50 15.43
CA ALA A 16 -0.57 8.36 14.60
C ALA A 16 0.56 9.23 15.19
N PRO A 17 1.83 8.81 15.10
CA PRO A 17 2.94 9.70 15.45
C PRO A 17 2.90 11.00 14.65
N GLU A 18 3.46 12.05 15.24
CA GLU A 18 3.54 13.34 14.58
C GLU A 18 4.29 13.23 13.24
N GLY A 19 3.77 13.89 12.20
CA GLY A 19 4.35 13.85 10.86
C GLY A 19 4.04 12.59 10.04
N ALA A 20 3.49 11.52 10.64
CA ALA A 20 3.15 10.30 9.92
C ALA A 20 1.98 10.51 8.95
N VAL A 21 2.13 10.05 7.70
CA VAL A 21 1.14 10.23 6.63
C VAL A 21 0.26 9.00 6.51
N TYR A 22 -1.05 9.19 6.42
CA TYR A 22 -1.99 8.10 6.14
C TYR A 22 -2.05 7.79 4.64
N VAL A 23 -1.72 6.55 4.28
CA VAL A 23 -1.63 6.11 2.88
C VAL A 23 -2.71 5.08 2.51
N GLY A 24 -3.78 4.99 3.30
CA GLY A 24 -4.86 4.03 3.04
C GLY A 24 -5.73 4.38 1.82
N ARG A 25 -6.69 3.49 1.52
CA ARG A 25 -7.56 3.52 0.33
C ARG A 25 -8.23 4.85 -0.05
N PRO A 26 -8.73 5.70 0.88
CA PRO A 26 -9.40 6.93 0.47
C PRO A 26 -8.43 8.06 0.06
N THR A 27 -7.12 7.80 0.08
CA THR A 27 -6.11 8.79 -0.33
C THR A 27 -5.53 8.45 -1.70
N ARG A 28 -4.84 9.43 -2.30
CA ARG A 28 -4.10 9.24 -3.56
C ARG A 28 -3.00 8.16 -3.49
N PHE A 29 -2.61 7.75 -2.29
CA PHE A 29 -1.57 6.75 -2.04
C PHE A 29 -2.14 5.33 -1.91
N GLY A 30 -3.47 5.17 -1.94
CA GLY A 30 -4.10 3.86 -1.80
C GLY A 30 -3.70 2.91 -2.93
N ASN A 31 -3.33 1.68 -2.59
CA ASN A 31 -3.10 0.62 -3.58
C ASN A 31 -4.38 0.40 -4.40
N PRO A 32 -4.38 0.47 -5.76
CA PRO A 32 -5.53 0.14 -6.59
C PRO A 32 -6.00 -1.31 -6.46
N ALA A 33 -5.09 -2.26 -6.23
CA ALA A 33 -5.41 -3.67 -5.98
C ALA A 33 -6.17 -3.83 -4.65
N ARG A 34 -7.48 -4.08 -4.73
CA ARG A 34 -8.39 -4.29 -3.59
C ARG A 34 -8.39 -5.74 -3.16
N LEU A 35 -8.09 -6.02 -1.90
CA LEU A 35 -8.49 -7.27 -1.28
C LEU A 35 -9.96 -7.19 -0.87
N ILE A 36 -10.78 -8.10 -1.37
CA ILE A 36 -12.21 -8.21 -1.06
C ILE A 36 -12.46 -9.59 -0.46
N HIS A 37 -13.07 -9.62 0.72
CA HIS A 37 -13.52 -10.86 1.34
C HIS A 37 -14.78 -11.37 0.63
N VAL A 38 -14.79 -12.66 0.33
CA VAL A 38 -15.92 -13.40 -0.23
C VAL A 38 -16.15 -14.66 0.61
N ASP A 39 -17.29 -15.33 0.44
CA ASP A 39 -17.69 -16.48 1.29
C ASP A 39 -16.59 -17.54 1.42
N ASN A 40 -15.87 -17.80 0.33
CA ASN A 40 -14.80 -18.80 0.28
C ASN A 40 -13.42 -18.16 0.07
N GLY A 41 -13.09 -17.08 0.77
CA GLY A 41 -11.72 -16.54 0.82
C GLY A 41 -11.58 -15.09 0.38
N LEU A 42 -10.57 -14.80 -0.44
CA LEU A 42 -10.23 -13.45 -0.88
C LEU A 42 -10.16 -13.39 -2.41
N ILE A 43 -10.68 -12.31 -2.98
CA ILE A 43 -10.40 -11.92 -4.35
C ILE A 43 -9.58 -10.63 -4.36
N VAL A 44 -8.74 -10.47 -5.38
CA VAL A 44 -8.08 -9.21 -5.68
C VAL A 44 -8.75 -8.58 -6.89
N GLN A 45 -9.21 -7.33 -6.75
CA GLN A 45 -9.75 -6.54 -7.86
C GLN A 45 -8.82 -5.39 -8.22
N TRP A 46 -8.68 -5.10 -9.51
CA TRP A 46 -7.87 -3.97 -9.97
C TRP A 46 -8.73 -2.74 -10.31
N GLY A 47 -8.27 -1.57 -9.84
CA GLY A 47 -8.88 -0.28 -10.14
C GLY A 47 -10.31 -0.11 -9.61
N THR A 48 -11.03 0.86 -10.16
CA THR A 48 -12.43 1.16 -9.79
C THR A 48 -13.43 0.27 -10.52
N ASN A 49 -13.07 -0.23 -11.71
CA ASN A 49 -13.97 -0.93 -12.63
C ASN A 49 -14.27 -2.38 -12.20
N GLY A 50 -13.66 -2.88 -11.11
CA GLY A 50 -14.08 -4.10 -10.44
C GLY A 50 -13.60 -5.42 -11.06
N GLY A 51 -12.72 -5.38 -12.07
CA GLY A 51 -12.16 -6.59 -12.68
C GLY A 51 -11.38 -7.43 -11.65
N VAL A 52 -11.81 -8.68 -11.46
CA VAL A 52 -11.10 -9.65 -10.62
C VAL A 52 -9.83 -10.09 -11.34
N VAL A 53 -8.69 -9.95 -10.66
CA VAL A 53 -7.36 -10.29 -11.18
C VAL A 53 -6.71 -11.46 -10.42
N GLY A 54 -7.40 -12.00 -9.41
CA GLY A 54 -7.01 -13.24 -8.75
C GLY A 54 -7.98 -13.64 -7.63
N THR A 55 -7.97 -14.92 -7.29
CA THR A 55 -8.82 -15.54 -6.27
C THR A 55 -7.97 -16.48 -5.40
N TRP A 56 -8.11 -16.36 -4.09
CA TRP A 56 -7.43 -17.16 -3.08
C TRP A 56 -8.46 -17.75 -2.12
N PRO A 57 -8.80 -19.05 -2.27
CA PRO A 57 -9.73 -19.71 -1.38
C PRO A 57 -9.25 -19.77 0.09
N THR A 58 -7.94 -19.90 0.24
CA THR A 58 -7.19 -19.92 1.50
C THR A 58 -5.91 -19.10 1.32
N GLY A 59 -5.26 -18.67 2.41
CA GLY A 59 -3.97 -17.99 2.32
C GLY A 59 -4.09 -16.49 2.07
N GLY A 60 -4.48 -15.74 3.11
CA GLY A 60 -4.58 -14.28 3.02
C GLY A 60 -3.23 -13.57 2.87
N ALA A 61 -2.12 -14.26 3.17
CA ALA A 61 -0.77 -13.74 2.97
C ALA A 61 -0.44 -13.67 1.47
N GLU A 62 -0.77 -14.71 0.72
CA GLU A 62 -0.56 -14.82 -0.73
C GLU A 62 -1.37 -13.76 -1.49
N ALA A 63 -2.64 -13.55 -1.12
CA ALA A 63 -3.46 -12.49 -1.71
C ALA A 63 -2.87 -11.09 -1.46
N ARG A 64 -2.32 -10.84 -0.25
CA ARG A 64 -1.65 -9.57 0.10
C ARG A 64 -0.35 -9.39 -0.68
N ARG A 65 0.45 -10.45 -0.79
CA ARG A 65 1.67 -10.47 -1.59
C ARG A 65 1.36 -10.14 -3.04
N PHE A 66 0.41 -10.84 -3.66
CA PHE A 66 -0.01 -10.58 -5.03
C PHE A 66 -0.48 -9.14 -5.23
N ALA A 67 -1.35 -8.61 -4.34
CA ALA A 67 -1.83 -7.24 -4.45
C ALA A 67 -0.70 -6.19 -4.30
N THR A 68 0.34 -6.50 -3.50
CA THR A 68 1.50 -5.63 -3.29
C THR A 68 2.45 -5.68 -4.49
N GLU A 69 2.72 -6.88 -5.03
CA GLU A 69 3.55 -7.07 -6.23
C GLU A 69 2.89 -6.46 -7.46
N LEU A 70 1.57 -6.62 -7.63
CA LEU A 70 0.81 -5.99 -8.70
C LEU A 70 0.88 -4.46 -8.62
N TYR A 71 0.79 -3.90 -7.41
CA TYR A 71 0.97 -2.46 -7.19
C TYR A 71 2.38 -2.00 -7.54
N ALA A 72 3.40 -2.70 -7.04
CA ALA A 72 4.81 -2.40 -7.32
C ALA A 72 5.11 -2.46 -8.82
N SER A 73 4.58 -3.46 -9.54
CA SER A 73 4.73 -3.57 -10.99
C SER A 73 4.07 -2.39 -11.71
N TRP A 74 2.83 -2.04 -11.34
CA TRP A 74 2.11 -0.94 -11.98
C TRP A 74 2.74 0.43 -11.71
N ILE A 75 3.06 0.75 -10.45
CA ILE A 75 3.59 2.06 -10.08
C ILE A 75 4.99 2.30 -10.65
N ASN A 76 5.72 1.22 -11.00
CA ASN A 76 7.05 1.34 -11.59
C ASN A 76 7.08 1.44 -13.12
N ARG A 77 5.93 1.36 -13.79
CA ARG A 77 5.87 1.53 -15.25
C ARG A 77 6.28 2.96 -15.66
N PRO A 78 6.86 3.17 -16.85
CA PRO A 78 7.27 4.49 -17.32
C PRO A 78 6.15 5.54 -17.26
N GLU A 79 4.92 5.14 -17.55
CA GLU A 79 3.72 6.01 -17.54
C GLU A 79 3.39 6.55 -16.14
N GLN A 80 3.97 5.98 -15.08
CA GLN A 80 3.81 6.42 -13.69
C GLN A 80 4.98 7.27 -13.17
N ALA A 81 5.89 7.72 -14.05
CA ALA A 81 7.04 8.54 -13.66
C ALA A 81 6.62 9.79 -12.87
N ASP A 82 5.64 10.56 -13.36
CA ASP A 82 5.15 11.77 -12.69
C ASP A 82 4.46 11.44 -11.35
N THR A 83 3.69 10.35 -11.30
CA THR A 83 3.07 9.86 -10.06
C THR A 83 4.13 9.52 -9.02
N ARG A 84 5.21 8.82 -9.40
CA ARG A 84 6.33 8.49 -8.52
C ARG A 84 7.06 9.75 -8.05
N ALA A 85 7.32 10.71 -8.95
CA ALA A 85 7.94 11.98 -8.60
C ALA A 85 7.10 12.76 -7.57
N LEU A 86 5.78 12.84 -7.79
CA LEU A 86 4.83 13.45 -6.86
C LEU A 86 4.85 12.73 -5.51
N PHE A 87 4.81 11.39 -5.49
CA PHE A 87 4.82 10.63 -4.24
C PHE A 87 6.13 10.82 -3.48
N ARG A 88 7.26 10.87 -4.17
CA ARG A 88 8.55 11.20 -3.54
C ARG A 88 8.52 12.57 -2.89
N ALA A 89 8.08 13.61 -3.61
CA ALA A 89 7.99 14.95 -3.05
C ALA A 89 7.07 15.04 -1.80
N LEU A 90 5.97 14.30 -1.79
CA LEU A 90 4.99 14.33 -0.70
C LEU A 90 5.36 13.47 0.51
N LEU A 91 6.08 12.36 0.29
CA LEU A 91 6.29 11.31 1.31
C LEU A 91 7.75 11.21 1.80
N HIS A 92 8.72 11.85 1.13
CA HIS A 92 10.12 11.76 1.52
C HIS A 92 10.32 12.16 2.98
N GLY A 93 11.04 11.31 3.74
CA GLY A 93 11.36 11.55 5.14
C GLY A 93 10.19 11.34 6.12
N ARG A 94 9.02 10.86 5.67
CA ARG A 94 7.82 10.70 6.51
C ARG A 94 7.49 9.24 6.78
N ASP A 95 7.16 8.93 8.02
CA ASP A 95 6.56 7.65 8.38
C ASP A 95 5.21 7.47 7.67
N LEU A 96 4.91 6.24 7.25
CA LEU A 96 3.67 5.93 6.52
C LEU A 96 2.76 5.03 7.36
N THR A 97 1.48 5.38 7.43
CA THR A 97 0.47 4.60 8.16
C THR A 97 -0.52 3.90 7.22
N CYS A 98 -0.63 2.58 7.33
CA CYS A 98 -1.62 1.74 6.64
C CYS A 98 -2.38 0.87 7.65
N TRP A 99 -3.52 0.27 7.26
CA TRP A 99 -4.25 -0.68 8.13
C TRP A 99 -3.66 -2.09 8.11
N CYS A 100 -2.77 -2.40 7.17
CA CYS A 100 -2.25 -3.75 6.96
C CYS A 100 -1.42 -4.23 8.17
N PRO A 101 -1.45 -5.55 8.47
CA PRO A 101 -0.57 -6.16 9.47
C PRO A 101 0.92 -5.93 9.16
N LEU A 102 1.74 -5.77 10.20
CA LEU A 102 3.18 -5.51 10.07
C LEU A 102 4.02 -6.75 9.69
N ASP A 103 3.45 -7.94 9.82
CA ASP A 103 4.07 -9.22 9.45
C ASP A 103 3.73 -9.64 8.01
N GLN A 104 3.03 -8.79 7.25
CA GLN A 104 2.56 -9.07 5.90
C GLN A 104 3.03 -7.99 4.91
N PRO A 105 3.08 -8.27 3.59
CA PRO A 105 3.31 -7.25 2.57
C PRO A 105 2.28 -6.11 2.66
N CYS A 106 2.71 -4.84 2.65
CA CYS A 106 1.84 -3.66 2.52
C CYS A 106 2.31 -2.79 1.35
N HIS A 107 1.37 -2.09 0.72
CA HIS A 107 1.70 -1.08 -0.28
C HIS A 107 2.47 0.11 0.30
N ALA A 108 2.39 0.34 1.61
CA ALA A 108 3.20 1.33 2.29
C ALA A 108 4.70 1.04 2.18
N ASP A 109 5.12 -0.23 2.09
CA ASP A 109 6.53 -0.58 1.90
C ASP A 109 7.01 -0.16 0.50
N VAL A 110 6.17 -0.35 -0.52
CA VAL A 110 6.43 0.12 -1.90
C VAL A 110 6.55 1.64 -1.93
N LEU A 111 5.65 2.35 -1.24
CA LEU A 111 5.69 3.81 -1.15
C LEU A 111 6.92 4.33 -0.39
N LEU A 112 7.34 3.65 0.69
CA LEU A 112 8.57 3.98 1.42
C LEU A 112 9.79 3.85 0.52
N ALA A 113 9.86 2.80 -0.31
CA ALA A 113 10.92 2.63 -1.30
C ALA A 113 10.93 3.77 -2.31
N ILE A 114 9.81 4.04 -2.98
CA ILE A 114 9.70 5.14 -3.96
C ILE A 114 10.10 6.49 -3.36
N ALA A 115 9.63 6.76 -2.13
CA ALA A 115 9.82 8.04 -1.46
C ALA A 115 11.25 8.28 -0.98
N ASN A 116 12.03 7.23 -0.76
CA ASN A 116 13.37 7.32 -0.18
C ASN A 116 14.47 6.67 -1.03
N GLU A 117 14.14 6.21 -2.23
CA GLU A 117 15.13 5.93 -3.27
C GLU A 117 15.94 7.20 -3.54
N THR A 118 17.22 7.16 -3.19
CA THR A 118 18.22 8.06 -3.77
C THR A 118 18.31 7.73 -5.25
N THR A 119 17.74 8.58 -6.10
CA THR A 119 18.13 8.59 -7.51
C THR A 119 19.66 8.67 -7.56
N PRO A 120 20.35 7.86 -8.39
CA PRO A 120 21.74 8.15 -8.75
C PRO A 120 21.90 9.56 -9.31
#